data_AF-A0AAD8KQI1-F1
#
_entry.id   AF-A0AAD8KQI1-F1
#
_cell.length_a   1.000
_cell.length_b   1.000
_cell.length_c   1.000
_cell.angle_alpha   90.00
_cell.angle_beta   90.00
_cell.angle_gamma   90.00
#
_symmetry.space_group_name_H-M   'P 1'
#
loop_
_entity.id
_entity.type
_entity.pdbx_description
1 polymer ?
#
loop_
_entity_poly.entity_id
_entity_poly.type
_entity_poly.pdbx_seq_one_letter_code
_entity_poly.pdbx_strand_id
1 'polypeptide(L)'
;MSDEARIHSLTIKFNSLNILAESVGLSEEESRERMDIKKTLLELENLKWKDLKQKSRSRWALEGDENTSFFHGIINARMASNRIHGINTNGCWCSNPDVIKSEAYPYL
;
A
#
# COMPACT_ATOMS: atom_id res chain seq x y z
N MET A 1 -2.35 19.93 -16.41
CA MET A 1 -1.87 21.30 -16.16
C MET A 1 -2.99 22.27 -15.78
N SER A 2 -4.17 22.25 -16.41
CA SER A 2 -5.28 23.17 -16.06
C SER A 2 -5.96 22.85 -14.71
N ASP A 3 -6.22 21.57 -14.43
CA ASP A 3 -6.99 21.19 -13.22
C ASP A 3 -6.20 21.33 -11.91
N GLU A 4 -4.88 21.11 -11.93
CA GLU A 4 -4.02 21.27 -10.74
C GLU A 4 -3.90 22.73 -10.32
N ALA A 5 -3.79 23.65 -11.29
CA ALA A 5 -3.80 25.08 -11.03
C ALA A 5 -5.13 25.53 -10.41
N ARG A 6 -6.26 24.94 -10.86
CA ARG A 6 -7.59 25.19 -10.31
C ARG A 6 -7.73 24.65 -8.87
N ILE A 7 -7.24 23.44 -8.59
CA ILE A 7 -7.25 22.89 -7.23
C ILE A 7 -6.40 23.75 -6.30
N HIS A 8 -5.23 24.18 -6.77
CA HIS A 8 -4.33 25.03 -6.00
C HIS A 8 -4.97 26.38 -5.66
N SER A 9 -5.60 27.05 -6.62
CA SER A 9 -6.28 28.34 -6.37
C SER A 9 -7.47 28.19 -5.41
N LEU A 10 -8.27 27.14 -5.55
CA LEU A 10 -9.36 26.82 -4.62
C LEU A 10 -8.84 26.52 -3.20
N THR A 11 -7.70 25.86 -3.08
CA THR A 11 -7.08 25.52 -1.79
C THR A 11 -6.58 26.78 -1.07
N ILE A 12 -5.93 27.68 -1.81
CA ILE A 12 -5.51 28.99 -1.29
C ILE A 12 -6.73 29.77 -0.79
N LYS A 13 -7.78 29.84 -1.60
CA LYS A 13 -9.02 30.56 -1.26
C LYS A 13 -9.74 29.95 -0.05
N PHE A 14 -9.77 28.63 0.05
CA PHE A 14 -10.34 27.94 1.21
C PHE A 14 -9.57 28.26 2.50
N ASN A 15 -8.23 28.26 2.42
CA ASN A 15 -7.38 28.56 3.57
C ASN A 15 -7.52 30.02 4.02
N SER A 16 -7.62 30.98 3.08
CA SER A 16 -7.88 32.37 3.45
C SER A 16 -9.22 32.53 4.17
N LEU A 17 -10.27 31.82 3.72
CA LEU A 17 -11.57 31.84 4.40
C LEU A 17 -11.54 31.15 5.78
N ASN A 18 -10.72 30.11 5.98
CA ASN A 18 -10.53 29.51 7.31
C ASN A 18 -9.85 30.48 8.28
N ILE A 19 -8.80 31.17 7.84
CA ILE A 19 -8.09 32.17 8.67
C ILE A 19 -9.03 33.33 9.03
N LEU A 20 -9.85 33.78 8.09
CA LEU A 20 -10.85 34.82 8.34
C LEU A 20 -11.90 34.36 9.37
N ALA A 21 -12.36 33.11 9.25
CA ALA A 21 -13.30 32.50 10.19
C ALA A 21 -12.75 32.40 11.62
N GLU A 22 -11.46 32.14 11.78
CA GLU A 22 -10.80 32.03 13.08
C GLU A 22 -10.53 33.39 13.74
N SER A 23 -10.41 34.47 12.96
CA SER A 23 -10.03 35.79 13.45
C SER A 23 -11.22 36.72 13.66
N VAL A 24 -11.99 36.99 12.61
CA VAL A 24 -13.06 38.01 12.60
C VAL A 24 -14.45 37.37 12.54
N GLY A 25 -14.53 36.11 12.11
CA GLY A 25 -15.78 35.45 11.74
C GLY A 25 -16.08 35.65 10.25
N LEU A 26 -17.08 34.94 9.73
CA LEU A 26 -17.47 34.97 8.32
C LEU A 26 -18.85 35.62 8.16
N SER A 27 -19.05 36.33 7.05
CA SER A 27 -20.41 36.69 6.62
C SER A 27 -21.19 35.45 6.17
N GLU A 28 -22.51 35.58 6.01
CA GLU A 28 -23.32 34.48 5.45
C GLU A 28 -22.86 34.10 4.03
N GLU A 29 -22.49 35.08 3.20
CA GLU A 29 -21.99 34.86 1.85
C GLU A 29 -20.65 34.11 1.86
N GLU A 30 -19.71 34.54 2.70
CA GLU A 30 -18.39 33.89 2.83
C GLU A 30 -18.50 32.48 3.40
N SER A 31 -19.46 32.25 4.32
CA SER A 31 -19.77 30.93 4.86
C SER A 31 -20.31 29.99 3.78
N ARG A 32 -21.23 30.47 2.93
CA ARG A 32 -21.74 29.70 1.77
C ARG A 32 -20.62 29.39 0.78
N GLU A 33 -19.81 30.39 0.43
CA GLU A 33 -18.70 30.22 -0.48
C GLU A 33 -17.69 29.18 0.04
N ARG A 34 -17.37 29.22 1.35
CA ARG A 34 -16.51 28.23 1.99
C ARG A 34 -17.08 26.82 1.87
N MET A 35 -18.39 26.64 2.06
CA MET A 35 -19.04 25.34 1.90
C MET A 35 -18.96 24.83 0.46
N ASP A 36 -19.20 25.69 -0.53
CA ASP A 36 -19.15 25.33 -1.95
C ASP A 36 -17.74 24.97 -2.40
N ILE A 37 -16.74 25.73 -1.96
CA ILE A 37 -15.32 25.41 -2.23
C ILE A 37 -14.96 24.07 -1.59
N LYS A 38 -15.36 23.83 -0.33
CA LYS A 38 -15.10 22.57 0.37
C LYS A 38 -15.73 21.38 -0.37
N LYS A 39 -16.98 21.51 -0.78
CA LYS A 39 -17.69 20.48 -1.55
C LYS A 39 -16.97 20.18 -2.87
N THR A 40 -16.59 21.22 -3.60
CA THR A 40 -15.87 21.10 -4.88
C THR A 40 -14.53 20.39 -4.70
N LEU A 41 -13.75 20.75 -3.67
CA LEU A 41 -12.47 20.10 -3.37
C LEU A 41 -12.65 18.61 -3.04
N LEU A 42 -13.66 18.26 -2.24
CA LEU A 42 -13.96 16.88 -1.89
C LEU A 42 -14.35 16.04 -3.12
N GLU A 43 -15.15 16.60 -4.02
CA GLU A 43 -15.53 15.95 -5.28
C GLU A 43 -14.31 15.68 -6.18
N LEU A 44 -13.41 16.67 -6.32
CA LEU A 44 -12.18 16.54 -7.08
C LEU A 44 -11.22 15.49 -6.48
N GLU A 45 -11.11 15.46 -5.15
CA GLU A 45 -10.31 14.45 -4.45
C GLU A 45 -10.86 13.05 -4.69
N ASN A 46 -12.18 12.87 -4.59
CA ASN A 46 -12.84 11.58 -4.83
C ASN A 46 -12.63 11.10 -6.27
N LEU A 47 -12.71 12.01 -7.25
CA LEU A 47 -12.39 11.68 -8.66
C LEU A 47 -10.94 11.22 -8.82
N LYS A 48 -9.99 11.92 -8.18
CA LYS A 48 -8.57 11.53 -8.18
C LYS A 48 -8.35 10.15 -7.54
N TRP A 49 -9.01 9.87 -6.43
CA TRP A 49 -8.98 8.56 -5.78
C TRP A 49 -9.54 7.44 -6.67
N LYS A 50 -10.65 7.69 -7.36
CA LYS A 50 -11.23 6.74 -8.32
C LYS A 50 -10.30 6.46 -9.48
N ASP A 51 -9.68 7.50 -10.06
CA ASP A 51 -8.71 7.38 -11.14
C ASP A 51 -7.48 6.57 -10.70
N LEU A 52 -6.92 6.87 -9.52
CA LEU A 52 -5.81 6.11 -8.95
C LEU A 52 -6.17 4.64 -8.74
N LYS A 53 -7.36 4.36 -8.21
CA LYS A 53 -7.84 2.99 -8.01
C LYS A 53 -8.00 2.26 -9.35
N GLN A 54 -8.51 2.93 -10.37
CA GLN A 54 -8.63 2.35 -11.70
C GLN A 54 -7.26 2.05 -12.31
N LYS A 55 -6.32 3.02 -12.25
CA LYS A 55 -4.94 2.84 -12.72
C LYS A 55 -4.22 1.70 -12.00
N SER A 56 -4.39 1.59 -10.69
CA SER A 56 -3.83 0.49 -9.89
C SER A 56 -4.39 -0.85 -10.33
N ARG A 57 -5.70 -0.97 -10.56
CA ARG A 57 -6.32 -2.20 -11.07
C ARG A 57 -5.87 -2.54 -12.48
N SER A 58 -5.73 -1.55 -13.36
CA SER A 58 -5.21 -1.76 -14.71
C SER A 58 -3.76 -2.23 -14.69
N ARG A 59 -2.93 -1.67 -13.79
CA ARG A 59 -1.55 -2.13 -13.57
C ARG A 59 -1.52 -3.56 -13.04
N TRP A 60 -2.31 -3.87 -12.02
CA TRP A 60 -2.45 -5.24 -11.51
C TRP A 60 -2.92 -6.24 -12.58
N ALA A 61 -3.85 -5.86 -13.45
CA ALA A 61 -4.31 -6.72 -14.54
C ALA A 61 -3.23 -6.95 -15.61
N LEU A 62 -2.32 -5.98 -15.81
CA LEU A 62 -1.24 -6.05 -16.78
C LEU A 62 0.00 -6.78 -16.24
N GLU A 63 0.43 -6.43 -15.03
CA GLU A 63 1.63 -6.93 -14.35
C GLU A 63 1.37 -8.30 -13.70
N GLY A 64 0.10 -8.67 -13.50
CA GLY A 64 -0.28 -9.85 -12.74
C GLY A 64 0.00 -9.70 -11.25
N ASP A 65 -0.11 -10.78 -10.49
CA ASP A 65 0.26 -10.79 -9.08
C ASP A 65 1.79 -10.84 -8.93
N GLU A 66 2.52 -9.77 -9.23
CA GLU A 66 3.97 -9.70 -8.98
C GLU A 66 4.33 -9.97 -7.51
N ASN A 67 3.37 -9.81 -6.59
CA ASN A 67 3.51 -10.15 -5.18
C ASN A 67 3.80 -11.65 -5.00
N THR A 68 3.26 -12.53 -5.87
CA THR A 68 3.64 -13.96 -5.84
C THR A 68 5.13 -14.16 -6.07
N SER A 69 5.78 -13.45 -7.00
CA SER A 69 7.22 -13.60 -7.22
C SER A 69 8.05 -13.21 -5.99
N PHE A 70 7.64 -12.13 -5.30
CA PHE A 70 8.28 -11.64 -4.08
C PHE A 70 8.09 -12.64 -2.92
N PHE A 71 6.86 -13.10 -2.69
CA PHE A 71 6.57 -14.08 -1.63
C PHE A 71 7.20 -15.44 -1.92
N HIS A 72 7.13 -15.93 -3.15
CA HIS A 72 7.83 -17.15 -3.57
C HIS A 72 9.35 -16.99 -3.43
N GLY A 73 9.90 -15.83 -3.75
CA GLY A 73 11.31 -15.52 -3.53
C GLY A 73 11.73 -15.65 -2.05
N ILE A 74 10.95 -15.05 -1.14
CA ILE A 74 11.20 -15.15 0.31
C ILE A 74 11.05 -16.59 0.81
N ILE A 75 10.00 -17.30 0.39
CA ILE A 75 9.77 -18.69 0.78
C ILE A 75 10.90 -19.58 0.27
N ASN A 76 11.30 -19.43 -0.98
CA ASN A 76 12.40 -20.20 -1.58
C ASN A 76 13.74 -19.90 -0.89
N ALA A 77 14.03 -18.64 -0.56
CA ALA A 77 15.22 -18.28 0.20
C ALA A 77 15.22 -18.95 1.59
N ARG A 78 14.09 -18.90 2.31
CA ARG A 78 13.95 -19.56 3.62
C ARG A 78 14.09 -21.08 3.51
N MET A 79 13.49 -21.70 2.49
CA MET A 79 13.65 -23.14 2.24
C MET A 79 15.09 -23.50 1.90
N ALA A 80 15.78 -22.70 1.09
CA ALA A 80 17.18 -22.93 0.74
C ALA A 80 18.09 -22.81 1.98
N SER A 81 17.89 -21.79 2.83
CA SER A 81 18.67 -21.61 4.06
C SER A 81 18.40 -22.69 5.11
N ASN A 82 17.16 -23.16 5.23
CA ASN A 82 16.77 -24.13 6.26
C ASN A 82 16.84 -25.59 5.77
N ARG A 83 17.30 -25.84 4.55
CA ARG A 83 17.39 -27.19 4.01
C ARG A 83 18.46 -27.98 4.74
N ILE A 84 18.03 -29.03 5.44
CA ILE A 84 18.93 -30.00 6.06
C ILE A 84 19.45 -30.95 4.97
N HIS A 85 20.75 -30.88 4.67
CA HIS A 85 21.38 -31.65 3.60
C HIS A 85 21.74 -33.09 4.03
N GLY A 86 21.83 -33.31 5.33
CA GLY A 86 22.12 -34.61 5.94
C GLY A 86 22.14 -34.50 7.45
N ILE A 87 21.99 -35.63 8.11
CA ILE A 87 22.07 -35.77 9.57
C ILE A 87 23.10 -36.86 9.89
N ASN A 88 23.90 -36.64 10.94
CA ASN A 88 24.83 -37.65 11.42
C ASN A 88 24.09 -38.56 12.40
N THR A 89 23.94 -39.83 12.02
CA THR A 89 23.29 -40.85 12.84
C THR A 89 24.34 -41.89 13.21
N ASN A 90 24.65 -42.03 14.51
CA ASN A 90 25.58 -43.02 15.04
C ASN A 90 26.96 -43.05 14.34
N GLY A 91 27.48 -41.89 13.95
CA GLY A 91 28.78 -41.75 13.29
C GLY A 91 28.74 -41.91 11.77
N CYS A 92 27.56 -42.15 11.17
CA CYS A 92 27.37 -42.21 9.73
C CYS A 92 26.62 -40.96 9.22
N TRP A 93 27.15 -40.33 8.17
CA TRP A 93 26.47 -39.21 7.51
C TRP A 93 25.38 -39.73 6.57
N CYS A 94 24.12 -39.43 6.87
CA CYS A 94 22.98 -39.85 6.08
C CYS A 94 22.33 -38.65 5.36
N SER A 95 22.20 -38.74 4.04
CA SER A 95 21.55 -37.72 3.19
C SER A 95 20.20 -38.15 2.62
N ASN A 96 19.70 -39.35 2.99
CA ASN A 96 18.40 -39.86 2.56
C ASN A 96 17.26 -39.07 3.24
N PRO A 97 16.36 -38.41 2.48
CA PRO A 97 15.27 -37.60 3.03
C PRO A 97 14.37 -38.33 4.03
N ASP A 98 14.06 -39.61 3.79
CA ASP A 98 13.18 -40.39 4.67
C ASP A 98 13.83 -40.66 6.03
N VAL A 99 15.14 -40.92 6.03
CA VAL A 99 15.93 -41.14 7.24
C VAL A 99 16.09 -39.83 8.01
N ILE A 100 16.42 -38.73 7.32
CA ILE A 100 16.51 -37.40 7.94
C ILE A 100 15.19 -37.04 8.60
N LYS A 101 14.05 -37.30 7.95
CA LYS A 101 12.73 -37.01 8.50
C LYS A 101 12.44 -37.85 9.74
N SER A 102 12.74 -39.15 9.72
CA SER A 102 12.53 -40.05 10.86
C SER A 102 13.40 -39.69 12.06
N GLU A 103 14.68 -39.34 11.83
CA GLU A 103 15.64 -38.99 12.89
C GLU A 103 15.44 -37.56 13.42
N ALA A 104 14.96 -36.62 12.60
CA ALA A 104 14.70 -35.24 13.04
C ALA A 104 13.35 -35.06 13.75
N TYR A 105 12.35 -35.90 13.46
CA TYR A 105 11.00 -35.81 14.04
C TYR A 105 10.95 -35.79 15.57
N PRO A 106 11.78 -36.56 16.31
CA PRO A 106 11.80 -36.51 17.78
C PRO A 106 12.34 -35.21 18.38
N TYR A 107 13.01 -34.37 17.57
CA TYR A 107 13.66 -33.13 18.02
C TYR A 107 12.94 -31.85 17.52
N LEU A 108 11.81 -32.01 16.82
CA LEU A 108 10.90 -30.95 16.37
C LEU A 108 9.70 -30.82 17.32
#